data_AF-L8DIN3-F1
#
_entry.id   AF-L8DIN3-F1
#
_cell.length_a   1.000
_cell.length_b   1.000
_cell.length_c   1.000
_cell.angle_alpha   90.00
_cell.angle_beta   90.00
_cell.angle_gamma   90.00
#
_symmetry.space_group_name_H-M   'P 1'
#
loop_
_entity.id
_entity.type
_entity.pdbx_description
1 polymer ?
#
loop_
_entity_poly.entity_id
_entity_poly.type
_entity_poly.pdbx_seq_one_letter_code
_entity_poly.pdbx_strand_id
1 'polypeptide(L)'
;MGFTSPWHWAIVAVVVIILFGSKKLPDAARGLGRSLRIFKSEVKEMQNDGKSDADTTAAQQPVAPAQLPAPAPVAPTNVEAQHDAKSA
;
A
#
# COMPACT_ATOMS: atom_id res chain seq x y z
N MET A 1 36.98 -17.53 -13.76
CA MET A 1 36.68 -16.14 -13.31
C MET A 1 35.16 -15.97 -13.23
N GLY A 2 34.57 -16.47 -12.14
CA GLY A 2 33.13 -16.74 -11.99
C GLY A 2 32.34 -15.59 -11.38
N PHE A 3 32.29 -14.45 -12.07
CA PHE A 3 31.56 -13.26 -11.63
C PHE A 3 30.02 -13.39 -11.75
N THR A 4 29.51 -14.42 -12.42
CA THR A 4 28.09 -14.57 -12.75
C THR A 4 27.38 -15.66 -11.98
N SER A 5 28.04 -16.32 -11.01
CA SER A 5 27.41 -17.41 -10.29
C SER A 5 26.26 -16.88 -9.44
N PRO A 6 24.99 -17.29 -9.70
CA PRO A 6 23.81 -16.80 -8.98
C PRO A 6 23.91 -16.95 -7.46
N TRP A 7 24.79 -17.85 -7.00
CA TRP A 7 25.13 -18.08 -5.61
C TRP A 7 25.65 -16.83 -4.88
N HIS A 8 26.42 -15.97 -5.55
CA HIS A 8 26.91 -14.73 -4.94
C HIS A 8 25.77 -13.76 -4.63
N TRP A 9 24.81 -13.63 -5.55
CA TRP A 9 23.64 -12.78 -5.36
C TRP A 9 22.75 -13.26 -4.20
N ALA A 10 22.64 -14.58 -4.01
CA ALA A 10 21.93 -15.14 -2.86
C ALA A 10 22.58 -14.73 -1.53
N ILE A 11 23.91 -14.79 -1.42
CA ILE A 11 24.64 -14.37 -0.21
C ILE A 11 24.41 -12.87 0.07
N VAL A 12 24.52 -12.03 -0.95
CA VAL A 12 24.28 -10.58 -0.81
C VAL A 12 22.85 -10.32 -0.35
N ALA A 13 21.84 -10.98 -0.95
CA ALA A 13 20.45 -10.84 -0.55
C ALA A 13 20.22 -11.23 0.92
N VAL A 14 20.85 -12.32 1.38
CA VAL A 14 20.79 -12.76 2.79
C VAL A 14 21.37 -11.69 3.72
N VAL A 15 22.54 -11.13 3.40
CA VAL A 15 23.17 -10.06 4.19
C VAL A 15 22.26 -8.83 4.25
N VAL A 16 21.68 -8.40 3.13
CA VAL A 16 20.76 -7.26 3.11
C VAL A 16 19.51 -7.52 3.95
N ILE A 17 18.94 -8.73 3.91
CA ILE A 17 17.79 -9.10 4.76
C ILE A 17 18.16 -9.07 6.24
N ILE A 18 19.37 -9.49 6.61
CA ILE A 18 19.83 -9.45 8.02
C ILE A 18 20.02 -8.00 8.49
N LEU A 19 20.61 -7.12 7.67
CA LEU A 19 20.86 -5.72 8.04
C LEU A 19 19.59 -4.87 8.08
N PHE A 20 18.71 -5.02 7.08
CA PHE A 20 17.50 -4.21 6.94
C PHE A 20 16.27 -4.86 7.60
N GLY A 21 16.27 -6.18 7.76
CA GLY A 21 15.15 -6.96 8.28
C GLY A 21 14.15 -7.39 7.20
N SER A 22 13.50 -8.54 7.43
CA SER A 22 12.55 -9.18 6.49
C SER A 22 11.31 -8.33 6.15
N LYS A 23 10.92 -7.39 7.01
CA LYS A 23 9.77 -6.48 6.77
C LYS A 23 10.13 -5.19 6.05
N LYS A 24 11.38 -4.69 6.14
CA LYS A 24 11.75 -3.38 5.58
C LYS A 24 12.18 -3.45 4.12
N LEU A 25 12.82 -4.54 3.71
CA LEU A 25 13.19 -4.77 2.32
C LEU A 25 11.96 -4.81 1.38
N PRO A 26 10.91 -5.61 1.64
CA PRO A 26 9.72 -5.61 0.79
C PRO A 26 8.89 -4.32 0.89
N ASP A 27 8.88 -3.66 2.05
CA ASP A 27 8.16 -2.40 2.26
C ASP A 27 8.82 -1.25 1.48
N ALA A 28 10.15 -1.13 1.58
CA ALA A 28 10.93 -0.18 0.80
C ALA A 28 10.85 -0.47 -0.71
N ALA A 29 10.96 -1.74 -1.13
CA ALA A 29 10.79 -2.13 -2.51
C ALA A 29 9.38 -1.79 -3.04
N ARG A 30 8.32 -1.93 -2.22
CA ARG A 30 6.95 -1.54 -2.58
C ARG A 30 6.77 -0.02 -2.69
N GLY A 31 7.45 0.76 -1.85
CA GLY A 31 7.47 2.22 -1.96
C GLY A 31 8.22 2.70 -3.20
N LEU A 32 9.45 2.21 -3.38
CA LEU A 32 10.30 2.51 -4.54
C LEU A 32 9.67 2.05 -5.84
N GLY A 33 9.04 0.87 -5.87
CA GLY A 33 8.36 0.33 -7.06
C GLY A 33 7.15 1.15 -7.49
N ARG A 34 6.40 1.75 -6.55
CA ARG A 34 5.31 2.68 -6.89
C ARG A 34 5.84 3.97 -7.51
N SER A 35 6.88 4.56 -6.94
CA SER A 35 7.53 5.76 -7.51
C SER A 35 8.13 5.48 -8.88
N LEU A 36 8.83 4.35 -9.03
CA LEU A 36 9.44 3.95 -10.29
C LEU A 36 8.39 3.63 -11.37
N ARG A 37 7.21 3.12 -10.99
CA ARG A 37 6.10 2.89 -11.93
C ARG A 37 5.52 4.19 -12.48
N ILE A 38 5.32 5.19 -11.63
CA ILE A 38 4.85 6.53 -12.05
C ILE A 38 5.88 7.17 -12.99
N PHE A 39 7.14 7.16 -12.57
CA PHE A 39 8.24 7.67 -13.40
C PHE A 39 8.35 6.90 -14.73
N LYS A 40 8.20 5.58 -14.71
CA LYS A 40 8.22 4.74 -15.92
C LYS A 40 7.05 5.07 -16.85
N SER A 41 5.84 5.32 -16.32
CA SER A 41 4.70 5.72 -17.15
C SER A 41 4.91 7.09 -17.77
N GLU A 42 5.39 8.08 -17.01
CA GLU A 42 5.67 9.43 -17.55
C GLU A 42 6.79 9.38 -18.59
N VAL A 43 7.89 8.67 -18.31
CA VAL A 43 8.99 8.49 -19.28
C VAL A 43 8.58 7.65 -20.48
N LYS A 44 7.66 6.68 -20.32
CA LYS A 44 7.13 5.90 -21.44
C LYS A 44 6.24 6.79 -22.30
N GLU A 45 5.42 7.64 -21.72
CA GLU A 45 4.52 8.57 -22.42
C GLU A 45 5.33 9.57 -23.25
N MET A 46 6.38 10.18 -22.67
CA MET A 46 7.35 11.01 -23.40
C MET A 46 8.10 10.27 -24.53
N GLN A 47 8.30 8.95 -24.41
CA GLN A 47 8.89 8.13 -25.48
C GLN A 47 7.84 7.60 -26.48
N ASN A 48 6.57 7.52 -26.09
CA ASN A 48 5.46 6.97 -26.88
C ASN A 48 4.74 8.04 -27.70
N ASP A 49 4.91 9.32 -27.36
CA ASP A 49 4.56 10.49 -28.20
C ASP A 49 5.26 10.46 -29.59
N GLY A 50 6.18 9.51 -29.83
CA GLY A 50 6.74 9.19 -31.15
C GLY A 50 6.26 7.87 -31.80
N LYS A 51 5.55 6.98 -31.10
CA LYS A 51 5.02 5.69 -31.61
C LYS A 51 3.87 5.15 -30.74
N SER A 52 2.64 5.26 -31.26
CA SER A 52 1.38 4.75 -30.70
C SER A 52 1.39 3.32 -30.14
N ASP A 53 0.76 3.20 -28.96
CA ASP A 53 -0.08 2.12 -28.43
C ASP A 53 0.48 0.70 -28.20
N ALA A 54 0.45 0.29 -26.92
CA ALA A 54 -0.07 -0.98 -26.40
C ALA A 54 0.48 -1.24 -24.98
N ASP A 55 -0.43 -1.34 -24.01
CA ASP A 55 -0.58 -2.45 -23.06
C ASP A 55 -1.40 -1.98 -21.85
N THR A 56 -2.72 -2.08 -21.97
CA THR A 56 -3.60 -2.19 -20.81
C THR A 56 -3.59 -3.65 -20.39
N THR A 57 -2.82 -3.98 -19.35
CA THR A 57 -2.97 -5.22 -18.61
C THR A 57 -3.16 -4.94 -17.13
N ALA A 58 -4.25 -5.51 -16.64
CA ALA A 58 -4.86 -5.40 -15.34
C ALA A 58 -4.05 -6.04 -14.19
N ALA A 59 -4.63 -5.89 -13.00
CA ALA A 59 -4.40 -6.59 -11.73
C ALA A 59 -3.36 -5.97 -10.77
N GLN A 60 -3.88 -5.30 -9.73
CA GLN A 60 -3.95 -5.85 -8.36
C GLN A 60 -4.60 -4.83 -7.41
N GLN A 61 -5.92 -4.90 -7.27
CA GLN A 61 -6.59 -4.50 -6.01
C GLN A 61 -6.48 -5.69 -5.05
N PRO A 62 -5.84 -5.56 -3.88
CA PRO A 62 -6.08 -6.49 -2.79
C PRO A 62 -7.49 -6.21 -2.27
N VAL A 63 -8.46 -6.99 -2.72
CA VAL A 63 -9.74 -7.14 -2.03
C VAL A 63 -9.45 -7.84 -0.69
N ALA A 64 -9.57 -7.10 0.41
CA ALA A 64 -9.60 -7.69 1.74
C ALA A 64 -11.07 -8.07 2.06
N PRO A 65 -11.40 -9.36 2.20
CA PRO A 65 -12.71 -9.77 2.69
C PRO A 65 -12.76 -9.55 4.21
N ALA A 66 -13.46 -8.51 4.64
CA ALA A 66 -13.95 -8.39 6.01
C ALA A 66 -15.27 -7.62 6.02
N GLN A 67 -16.30 -8.22 5.42
CA GLN A 67 -17.67 -7.98 5.86
C GLN A 67 -17.82 -8.59 7.25
N LEU A 68 -18.07 -7.76 8.27
CA LEU A 68 -19.05 -8.08 9.28
C LEU A 68 -20.12 -6.98 9.22
N PRO A 69 -21.33 -7.28 8.73
CA PRO A 69 -22.49 -6.45 8.93
C PRO A 69 -22.85 -6.48 10.42
N ALA A 70 -22.83 -5.33 11.09
CA ALA A 70 -23.58 -5.14 12.33
C ALA A 70 -24.31 -3.79 12.23
N PRO A 71 -25.59 -3.79 11.83
CA PRO A 71 -26.46 -2.66 12.06
C PRO A 71 -26.81 -2.61 13.55
N ALA A 72 -26.41 -1.56 14.25
CA ALA A 72 -27.02 -1.20 15.53
C ALA A 72 -27.55 0.24 15.41
N PRO A 73 -28.86 0.42 15.16
CA PRO A 73 -29.54 1.70 15.27
C PRO A 73 -29.85 2.01 16.75
N VAL A 74 -29.66 3.28 17.14
CA VAL A 74 -30.36 4.09 18.18
C VAL A 74 -30.26 3.59 19.65
N ALA A 75 -30.10 4.36 20.74
CA ALA A 75 -30.17 5.78 21.14
C ALA A 75 -29.52 5.85 22.57
N PRO A 76 -29.80 6.82 23.50
CA PRO A 76 -30.26 8.22 23.43
C PRO A 76 -29.48 9.16 24.39
N THR A 77 -29.35 10.47 24.13
CA THR A 77 -29.18 11.44 25.25
C THR A 77 -29.69 12.86 24.93
N ASN A 78 -30.99 12.99 24.66
CA ASN A 78 -31.68 14.28 24.77
C ASN A 78 -33.04 14.06 25.45
N VAL A 79 -33.07 14.28 26.77
CA VAL A 79 -34.25 14.51 27.62
C VAL A 79 -33.73 15.52 28.66
N GLU A 80 -33.87 16.85 28.56
CA GLU A 80 -35.07 17.70 28.45
C GLU A 80 -36.18 17.39 29.47
N ALA A 81 -35.89 16.75 30.61
CA ALA A 81 -36.84 16.66 31.72
C ALA A 81 -36.18 16.21 33.04
N GLN A 82 -35.42 17.08 33.73
CA GLN A 82 -35.31 17.02 35.19
C GLN A 82 -34.59 18.26 35.77
N HIS A 83 -35.27 18.96 36.69
CA HIS A 83 -34.78 19.95 37.65
C HIS A 83 -34.45 21.37 37.11
N ASP A 84 -35.44 22.15 36.65
CA ASP A 84 -36.35 22.93 37.52
C ASP A 84 -36.44 22.44 38.99
N ALA A 85 -35.49 22.88 39.83
CA ALA A 85 -35.64 23.18 41.25
C ALA A 85 -34.27 23.34 41.92
N LYS A 86 -33.62 24.49 41.71
CA LYS A 86 -32.73 25.09 42.73
C LYS A 86 -32.52 26.58 42.45
N SER A 87 -33.61 27.33 42.48
CA SER A 87 -33.58 28.77 42.75
C SER A 87 -33.67 28.93 44.27
N ALA A 88 -32.52 29.22 44.89
CA ALA A 88 -32.36 29.75 46.24
C ALA A 88 -30.94 30.33 46.35
#